data_AF-A0A9P9IAH3-F1
#
_entry.id   AF-A0A9P9IAH3-F1
#
_cell.length_a   1.000
_cell.length_b   1.000
_cell.length_c   1.000
_cell.angle_alpha   90.00
_cell.angle_beta   90.00
_cell.angle_gamma   90.00
#
_symmetry.space_group_name_H-M   'P 1'
#
loop_
_entity.id
_entity.type
_entity.pdbx_description
1 polymer ?
#
loop_
_entity_poly.entity_id
_entity_poly.type
_entity_poly.pdbx_seq_one_letter_code
_entity_poly.pdbx_strand_id
1 'polypeptide(L)'
;MMEPEIVRRITEFHSLPTPDLFRETTIVFIQHYRNLEPLREANPWGPTRTPSWVIDWKWGQKILFSALEKPFAGPFWDPNTLALPPERVYCAHRNLPALYSLSPDRQFLYCEGFVIDKICGLGAREKGYFHWEPTSVFPPPPEWESRYGRATAAAIYTMMLLGRVTNCERVSKRHSALLSLPRDENRAMDEFARRGWTFLANQPDYYFRWSEWRNVHDSMPVGNRTLGSYFSDTIPKDADKFDYSEVFNAAERANMSRRLMFTDKGILAGRLIMPTALTTSKVALGTSSVSCLDAALRL
;
A
#
# COMPACT_ATOMS: atom_id res chain seq x y z
N MET A 1 2.93 -9.10 16.72
CA MET A 1 3.34 -8.64 18.07
C MET A 1 4.81 -8.32 17.96
N MET A 2 5.25 -7.15 18.44
CA MET A 2 6.66 -6.73 18.31
C MET A 2 7.57 -7.72 19.05
N GLU A 3 8.73 -8.03 18.48
CA GLU A 3 9.68 -8.97 19.10
C GLU A 3 10.14 -8.49 20.49
N PRO A 4 10.21 -9.36 21.51
CA PRO A 4 10.55 -8.97 22.88
C PRO A 4 11.88 -8.22 23.01
N GLU A 5 12.87 -8.54 22.18
CA GLU A 5 14.19 -7.89 22.21
C GLU A 5 14.13 -6.44 21.70
N ILE A 6 13.31 -6.16 20.68
CA ILE A 6 13.07 -4.79 20.21
C ILE A 6 12.38 -4.00 21.32
N VAL A 7 11.36 -4.58 21.95
CA VAL A 7 10.61 -3.94 23.06
C VAL A 7 11.56 -3.57 24.20
N ARG A 8 12.39 -4.53 24.65
CA ARG A 8 13.37 -4.33 25.72
C ARG A 8 14.28 -3.14 25.40
N ARG A 9 14.84 -3.09 24.19
CA ARG A 9 15.75 -2.01 23.78
C ARG A 9 15.06 -0.66 23.66
N ILE A 10 13.83 -0.58 23.17
CA ILE A 10 13.11 0.70 23.05
C ILE A 10 12.73 1.27 24.43
N THR A 11 12.40 0.41 25.41
CA THR A 11 12.04 0.89 26.76
C THR A 11 13.17 1.66 27.46
N GLU A 12 14.42 1.42 27.08
CA GLU A 12 15.61 2.13 27.57
C GLU A 12 15.62 3.63 27.17
N PHE A 13 14.85 4.02 26.15
CA PHE A 13 14.90 5.36 25.53
C PHE A 13 13.58 6.15 25.63
N HIS A 14 12.58 5.65 26.37
CA HIS A 14 11.23 6.23 26.40
C HIS A 14 11.14 7.66 26.97
N SER A 15 12.19 8.12 27.65
CA SER A 15 12.31 9.47 28.23
C SER A 15 12.95 10.48 27.27
N LEU A 16 13.44 10.05 26.11
CA LEU A 16 14.05 10.93 25.13
C LEU A 16 13.03 11.89 24.47
N PRO A 17 13.47 13.07 24.01
CA PRO A 17 12.68 13.90 23.13
C PRO A 17 12.20 13.13 21.89
N THR A 18 11.04 13.51 21.35
CA THR A 18 10.39 12.81 20.23
C THR A 18 11.34 12.51 19.05
N PRO A 19 12.14 13.47 18.52
CA PRO A 19 13.04 13.19 17.40
C PRO A 19 14.08 12.11 17.72
N ASP A 20 14.64 12.14 18.94
CA ASP A 20 15.63 11.18 19.40
C ASP A 20 15.01 9.80 19.62
N LEU A 21 13.79 9.73 20.18
CA LEU A 21 13.06 8.47 20.33
C LEU A 21 12.80 7.80 18.97
N PHE A 22 12.40 8.56 17.95
CA PHE A 22 12.22 8.04 16.59
C PHE A 22 13.54 7.54 15.99
N ARG A 23 14.62 8.31 16.16
CA ARG A 23 15.96 7.92 15.71
C ARG A 23 16.42 6.62 16.37
N GLU A 24 16.33 6.54 17.70
CA GLU A 24 16.78 5.35 18.44
C GLU A 24 15.94 4.13 18.12
N THR A 25 14.61 4.28 18.03
CA THR A 25 13.71 3.22 17.59
C THR A 25 14.08 2.73 16.19
N THR A 26 14.34 3.65 15.26
CA THR A 26 14.77 3.31 13.90
C THR A 26 16.04 2.46 13.90
N ILE A 27 17.04 2.87 14.68
CA ILE A 27 18.31 2.16 14.79
C ILE A 27 18.11 0.76 15.38
N VAL A 28 17.29 0.61 16.41
CA VAL A 28 16.99 -0.70 17.01
C VAL A 28 16.40 -1.66 15.98
N PHE A 29 15.42 -1.21 15.18
CA PHE A 29 14.81 -2.02 14.13
C PHE A 29 15.81 -2.40 13.04
N ILE A 30 16.58 -1.43 12.54
CA ILE A 30 17.61 -1.67 11.52
C ILE A 30 18.63 -2.71 12.00
N GLN A 31 19.12 -2.57 13.23
CA GLN A 31 20.10 -3.49 13.81
C GLN A 31 19.54 -4.88 14.11
N HIS A 32 18.28 -4.95 14.58
CA HIS A 32 17.62 -6.21 14.92
C HIS A 32 17.36 -7.05 13.66
N TYR A 33 16.71 -6.47 12.65
CA TYR A 33 16.38 -7.17 11.42
C TYR A 33 17.53 -7.17 10.39
N ARG A 34 18.61 -6.41 10.64
CA ARG A 34 19.74 -6.22 9.72
C ARG A 34 19.30 -5.80 8.31
N ASN A 35 18.28 -4.96 8.24
CA ASN A 35 17.73 -4.45 6.99
C ASN A 35 17.40 -2.95 7.09
N LEU A 36 17.31 -2.30 5.93
CA LEU A 36 16.87 -0.90 5.81
C LEU A 36 15.41 -0.81 5.34
N GLU A 37 14.67 -1.91 5.47
CA GLU A 37 13.27 -1.95 5.06
C GLU A 37 12.45 -1.06 5.98
N PRO A 38 11.34 -0.50 5.48
CA PRO A 38 10.59 0.49 6.22
C PRO A 38 10.18 -0.03 7.59
N LEU A 39 10.34 0.87 8.56
CA LEU A 39 9.65 0.98 9.84
C LEU A 39 8.12 1.05 9.68
N ARG A 40 7.54 0.16 8.88
CA ARG A 40 6.11 0.06 8.62
C ARG A 40 5.36 -0.21 9.93
N GLU A 41 6.05 -0.81 10.89
CA GLU A 41 5.60 -1.04 12.26
C GLU A 41 5.83 0.13 13.22
N ALA A 42 6.63 1.13 12.86
CA ALA A 42 6.94 2.27 13.73
C ALA A 42 6.13 3.55 13.43
N ASN A 43 5.10 3.49 12.57
CA ASN A 43 4.29 4.66 12.24
C ASN A 43 2.80 4.52 12.67
N PRO A 44 2.22 5.50 13.38
CA PRO A 44 0.97 5.33 14.13
C PRO A 44 -0.18 6.17 13.60
N TRP A 45 -0.90 5.75 12.55
CA TRP A 45 -1.98 6.61 12.01
C TRP A 45 -3.32 5.87 11.88
N GLY A 46 -4.35 6.41 12.55
CA GLY A 46 -5.74 5.94 12.58
C GLY A 46 -6.72 7.08 12.92
N PRO A 47 -8.05 6.87 12.80
CA PRO A 47 -9.09 7.91 12.83
C PRO A 47 -9.40 8.50 14.22
N THR A 48 -8.79 8.00 15.29
CA THR A 48 -8.94 8.56 16.63
C THR A 48 -8.01 9.76 16.79
N ARG A 49 -8.44 10.82 17.49
CA ARG A 49 -7.64 12.03 17.80
C ARG A 49 -6.48 11.74 18.78
N THR A 50 -5.73 10.68 18.52
CA THR A 50 -4.56 10.28 19.31
C THR A 50 -3.40 11.22 18.96
N PRO A 51 -2.59 11.67 19.94
CA PRO A 51 -1.47 12.56 19.67
C PRO A 51 -0.48 11.95 18.67
N SER A 52 0.10 12.79 17.80
CA SER A 52 0.98 12.43 16.67
C SER A 52 2.33 11.78 17.04
N TRP A 53 2.53 11.41 18.31
CA TRP A 53 3.81 10.94 18.86
C TRP A 53 3.77 9.54 19.49
N VAL A 54 2.66 8.81 19.40
CA VAL A 54 2.59 7.44 19.96
C VAL A 54 3.18 6.44 18.98
N ILE A 55 4.40 5.94 19.17
CA ILE A 55 4.85 4.72 18.48
C ILE A 55 3.99 3.55 19.00
N ASP A 56 3.34 2.85 18.09
CA ASP A 56 2.09 2.10 18.28
C ASP A 56 2.21 0.77 19.06
N TRP A 57 2.42 0.80 20.38
CA TRP A 57 2.49 -0.41 21.22
C TRP A 57 1.28 -0.66 22.14
N LYS A 58 0.29 0.25 22.18
CA LYS A 58 -0.96 0.10 22.98
C LYS A 58 -2.21 -0.24 22.15
N TRP A 59 -2.10 -0.39 20.83
CA TRP A 59 -3.26 -0.59 19.98
C TRP A 59 -3.75 -2.04 19.99
N GLY A 60 -4.69 -2.35 20.88
CA GLY A 60 -5.40 -3.62 20.93
C GLY A 60 -6.47 -3.83 19.85
N GLN A 61 -6.50 -2.99 18.81
CA GLN A 61 -7.59 -2.94 17.82
C GLN A 61 -7.10 -2.60 16.41
N LYS A 62 -5.90 -3.06 16.03
CA LYS A 62 -5.53 -3.06 14.61
C LYS A 62 -6.42 -4.09 13.91
N ILE A 63 -7.65 -3.66 13.58
CA ILE A 63 -8.47 -4.33 12.58
C ILE A 63 -7.82 -4.00 11.23
N LEU A 64 -6.69 -4.64 11.00
CA LEU A 64 -5.96 -4.62 9.75
C LEU A 64 -6.67 -5.57 8.78
N PHE A 65 -7.84 -5.19 8.27
CA PHE A 65 -8.42 -5.90 7.13
C PHE A 65 -7.49 -5.86 5.90
N SER A 66 -6.52 -4.92 5.89
CA SER A 66 -5.52 -4.71 4.84
C SER A 66 -4.10 -5.20 5.18
N ALA A 67 -3.90 -5.91 6.30
CA ALA A 67 -2.60 -6.52 6.58
C ALA A 67 -2.43 -7.78 5.74
N LEU A 68 -1.43 -7.73 4.85
CA LEU A 68 -0.99 -8.89 4.09
C LEU A 68 -0.59 -10.05 5.01
N GLU A 69 -0.15 -9.77 6.25
CA GLU A 69 0.20 -10.75 7.29
C GLU A 69 -0.96 -11.68 7.69
N LYS A 70 -2.21 -11.20 7.52
CA LYS A 70 -3.41 -11.97 7.86
C LYS A 70 -3.86 -12.76 6.63
N PRO A 71 -4.20 -14.05 6.79
CA PRO A 71 -4.82 -14.81 5.72
C PRO A 71 -6.03 -14.05 5.17
N PHE A 72 -6.14 -13.99 3.84
CA PHE A 72 -7.32 -13.41 3.19
C PHE A 72 -8.54 -14.22 3.64
N ALA A 73 -9.56 -13.56 4.20
CA ALA A 73 -10.85 -14.20 4.42
C ALA A 73 -11.56 -14.25 3.07
N GLY A 74 -12.01 -15.44 2.69
CA GLY A 74 -12.53 -15.79 1.37
C GLY A 74 -12.89 -17.27 1.35
N PRO A 75 -13.27 -17.85 0.20
CA PRO A 75 -13.76 -19.23 0.12
C PRO A 75 -12.66 -20.27 0.41
N PHE A 76 -11.41 -19.83 0.44
CA PHE A 76 -10.21 -20.64 0.69
C PHE A 76 -9.51 -20.23 1.99
N TRP A 77 -10.20 -19.47 2.84
CA TRP A 77 -9.68 -19.08 4.15
C TRP A 77 -9.67 -20.28 5.10
N ASP A 78 -8.50 -20.55 5.67
CA ASP A 78 -8.37 -21.46 6.80
C ASP A 78 -8.11 -20.63 8.08
N PRO A 79 -9.02 -20.65 9.06
CA PRO A 79 -8.85 -19.93 10.33
C PRO A 79 -7.63 -20.40 11.14
N ASN A 80 -7.08 -21.58 10.82
CA ASN A 80 -5.88 -22.13 11.47
C ASN A 80 -4.58 -21.67 10.81
N THR A 81 -4.65 -20.94 9.70
CA THR A 81 -3.45 -20.40 9.05
C THR A 81 -2.80 -19.37 9.97
N LEU A 82 -1.59 -19.69 10.43
CA LEU A 82 -0.81 -18.80 11.29
C LEU A 82 -0.50 -17.50 10.54
N ALA A 83 -0.60 -16.37 11.25
CA ALA A 83 -0.16 -15.09 10.73
C ALA A 83 1.31 -15.18 10.35
N LEU A 84 1.64 -14.72 9.14
CA LEU A 84 3.02 -14.68 8.70
C LEU A 84 3.77 -13.57 9.44
N PRO A 85 5.08 -13.73 9.65
CA PRO A 85 5.86 -12.71 10.29
C PRO A 85 6.15 -11.55 9.30
N PRO A 86 6.24 -10.29 9.79
CA PRO A 86 6.30 -9.07 8.98
C PRO A 86 7.36 -9.06 7.87
N GLU A 87 8.52 -9.66 8.15
CA GLU A 87 9.65 -9.75 7.23
C GLU A 87 9.36 -10.61 5.99
N ARG A 88 8.36 -11.50 6.04
CA ARG A 88 7.95 -12.30 4.88
C ARG A 88 6.97 -11.56 3.97
N VAL A 89 6.30 -10.53 4.48
CA VAL A 89 5.30 -9.76 3.73
C VAL A 89 5.94 -8.77 2.76
N TYR A 90 6.92 -7.99 3.23
CA TYR A 90 7.66 -7.05 2.38
C TYR A 90 9.16 -7.23 2.59
N CYS A 91 9.86 -7.53 1.49
CA CYS A 91 11.31 -7.72 1.47
C CYS A 91 11.81 -7.27 0.09
N ALA A 92 12.07 -5.98 -0.05
CA ALA A 92 12.65 -5.41 -1.27
C ALA A 92 14.13 -5.81 -1.42
N HIS A 93 14.86 -6.00 -0.32
CA HIS A 93 16.24 -6.44 -0.30
C HIS A 93 16.42 -7.92 -0.69
N ARG A 94 15.34 -8.70 -0.86
CA ARG A 94 15.38 -10.13 -1.28
C ARG A 94 16.33 -11.00 -0.44
N ASN A 95 16.36 -10.80 0.87
CA ASN A 95 17.29 -11.46 1.80
C ASN A 95 18.77 -11.15 1.56
N LEU A 96 19.09 -10.13 0.75
CA LEU A 96 20.45 -9.59 0.71
C LEU A 96 20.74 -8.84 2.02
N PRO A 97 21.96 -8.95 2.57
CA PRO A 97 22.35 -8.20 3.74
C PRO A 97 22.31 -6.70 3.43
N ALA A 98 21.75 -5.89 4.33
CA ALA A 98 21.84 -4.45 4.18
C ALA A 98 23.27 -3.97 4.44
N LEU A 99 23.78 -3.13 3.54
CA LEU A 99 25.10 -2.51 3.65
C LEU A 99 24.92 -1.09 4.18
N TYR A 100 25.15 -0.91 5.48
CA TYR A 100 25.07 0.39 6.14
C TYR A 100 26.07 0.49 7.29
N SER A 101 26.39 1.72 7.67
CA SER A 101 27.04 2.03 8.94
C SER A 101 26.35 3.23 9.60
N LEU A 102 26.47 3.32 10.92
CA LEU A 102 26.00 4.49 11.68
C LEU A 102 27.22 5.30 12.08
N SER A 103 27.09 6.63 12.07
CA SER A 103 28.10 7.50 12.67
C SER A 103 28.25 7.20 14.17
N PRO A 104 29.41 7.50 14.80
CA PRO A 104 29.63 7.26 16.22
C PRO A 104 28.60 7.96 17.13
N ASP A 105 28.14 9.15 16.74
CA ASP A 105 27.10 9.93 17.41
C ASP A 105 25.67 9.52 17.04
N ARG A 106 25.54 8.50 16.18
CA ARG A 106 24.29 7.91 15.69
C ARG A 106 23.36 8.88 14.97
N GLN A 107 23.85 10.04 14.56
CA GLN A 107 23.07 11.04 13.81
C GLN A 107 22.94 10.70 12.33
N PHE A 108 23.92 9.99 11.76
CA PHE A 108 23.99 9.71 10.33
C PHE A 108 23.95 8.21 10.05
N LEU A 109 23.14 7.84 9.06
CA LEU A 109 23.14 6.52 8.44
C LEU A 109 23.89 6.62 7.11
N TYR A 110 25.01 5.93 7.00
CA TYR A 110 25.74 5.76 5.75
C TYR A 110 25.24 4.50 5.05
N CYS A 111 24.96 4.60 3.75
CA CYS A 111 24.66 3.47 2.88
C CYS A 111 25.35 3.68 1.52
N GLU A 112 25.42 2.62 0.70
CA GLU A 112 26.08 2.70 -0.61
C GLU A 112 25.34 3.58 -1.62
N GLY A 113 24.05 3.83 -1.42
CA GLY A 113 23.28 4.70 -2.31
C GLY A 113 21.83 4.88 -1.90
N PHE A 114 21.24 5.98 -2.35
CA PHE A 114 19.83 6.30 -2.14
C PHE A 114 19.09 6.38 -3.48
N VAL A 115 17.89 5.80 -3.52
CA VAL A 115 16.96 6.03 -4.63
C VAL A 115 15.95 7.07 -4.20
N ILE A 116 16.10 8.29 -4.71
CA ILE A 116 15.12 9.36 -4.53
C ILE A 116 14.17 9.33 -5.72
N ASP A 117 12.87 9.36 -5.45
CA ASP A 117 11.81 9.44 -6.45
C ASP A 117 10.73 10.40 -5.97
N LYS A 118 9.99 11.00 -6.91
CA LYS A 118 8.98 12.02 -6.62
C LYS A 118 7.64 11.55 -7.13
N ILE A 119 6.59 11.77 -6.33
CA ILE A 119 5.22 11.48 -6.74
C ILE A 119 4.77 12.56 -7.73
N CYS A 120 4.33 12.14 -8.91
CA CYS A 120 3.89 13.02 -9.99
C CYS A 120 2.43 12.81 -10.38
N GLY A 121 1.78 11.77 -9.85
CA GLY A 121 0.38 11.45 -10.10
C GLY A 121 -0.22 10.70 -8.91
N LEU A 122 -1.50 10.93 -8.66
CA LEU A 122 -2.29 10.34 -7.59
C LEU A 122 -3.69 9.98 -8.10
N GLY A 123 -4.14 8.77 -7.83
CA GLY A 123 -5.53 8.37 -8.05
C GLY A 123 -6.51 9.04 -7.07
N ALA A 124 -7.75 8.63 -7.10
CA ALA A 124 -8.77 9.14 -6.19
C ALA A 124 -8.55 8.65 -4.76
N ARG A 125 -8.88 9.53 -3.81
CA ARG A 125 -8.96 9.22 -2.40
C ARG A 125 -10.27 8.49 -2.11
N GLU A 126 -10.22 7.43 -1.32
CA GLU A 126 -11.38 6.75 -0.74
C GLU A 126 -12.14 7.72 0.19
N LYS A 127 -13.46 7.70 0.11
CA LYS A 127 -14.39 8.55 0.86
C LYS A 127 -15.39 7.64 1.58
N GLY A 128 -14.96 7.11 2.72
CA GLY A 128 -15.69 6.04 3.42
C GLY A 128 -15.54 4.69 2.70
N TYR A 129 -16.20 3.65 3.20
CA TYR A 129 -16.05 2.29 2.65
C TYR A 129 -16.67 2.12 1.25
N PHE A 130 -17.55 3.03 0.81
CA PHE A 130 -18.38 2.80 -0.38
C PHE A 130 -18.00 3.65 -1.61
N HIS A 131 -17.11 4.63 -1.47
CA HIS A 131 -16.91 5.63 -2.53
C HIS A 131 -15.45 6.08 -2.68
N TRP A 132 -15.14 6.60 -3.86
CA TRP A 132 -13.90 7.32 -4.16
C TRP A 132 -14.27 8.76 -4.56
N GLU A 133 -13.45 9.74 -4.18
CA GLU A 133 -13.63 11.16 -4.47
C GLU A 133 -12.98 11.50 -5.83
N PRO A 134 -13.73 11.57 -6.95
CA PRO A 134 -13.14 11.67 -8.29
C PRO A 134 -12.41 13.01 -8.49
N THR A 135 -12.87 14.05 -7.80
CA THR A 135 -12.23 15.39 -7.82
C THR A 135 -10.84 15.41 -7.19
N SER A 136 -10.47 14.35 -6.47
CA SER A 136 -9.14 14.20 -5.87
C SER A 136 -8.13 13.49 -6.78
N VAL A 137 -8.50 13.10 -8.00
CA VAL A 137 -7.53 12.57 -8.98
C VAL A 137 -6.57 13.68 -9.40
N PHE A 138 -5.28 13.40 -9.33
CA PHE A 138 -4.21 14.22 -9.89
C PHE A 138 -3.47 13.38 -10.93
N PRO A 139 -3.77 13.51 -12.22
CA PRO A 139 -3.16 12.66 -13.24
C PRO A 139 -1.63 12.91 -13.32
N PRO A 140 -0.83 11.89 -13.68
CA PRO A 140 0.58 12.11 -14.02
C PRO A 140 0.70 13.05 -15.24
N PRO A 141 1.87 13.71 -15.42
CA PRO A 141 2.07 14.63 -16.54
C PRO A 141 2.00 13.90 -17.90
N PRO A 142 1.64 14.58 -19.00
CA PRO A 142 1.45 13.95 -20.32
C PRO A 142 2.65 13.17 -20.85
N GLU A 143 3.87 13.60 -20.50
CA GLU A 143 5.14 12.98 -20.85
C GLU A 143 5.52 11.79 -19.96
N TRP A 144 4.71 11.46 -18.95
CA TRP A 144 4.98 10.33 -18.07
C TRP A 144 4.98 9.03 -18.87
N GLU A 145 6.04 8.24 -18.73
CA GLU A 145 6.11 6.91 -19.31
C GLU A 145 6.31 5.85 -18.24
N SER A 146 5.73 4.67 -18.47
CA SER A 146 5.95 3.55 -17.56
C SER A 146 7.36 3.00 -17.70
N ARG A 147 8.09 2.92 -16.59
CA ARG A 147 9.41 2.29 -16.50
C ARG A 147 9.38 0.82 -16.92
N TYR A 148 8.22 0.19 -16.85
CA TYR A 148 8.03 -1.23 -17.14
C TYR A 148 7.84 -1.50 -18.64
N GLY A 149 7.60 -0.48 -19.48
CA GLY A 149 7.41 -0.64 -20.92
C GLY A 149 6.33 -1.68 -21.26
N ARG A 150 6.71 -2.77 -21.92
CA ARG A 150 5.79 -3.87 -22.27
C ARG A 150 5.25 -4.63 -21.05
N ALA A 151 5.91 -4.54 -19.90
CA ALA A 151 5.51 -5.17 -18.66
C ALA A 151 4.57 -4.30 -17.80
N THR A 152 4.09 -3.16 -18.32
CA THR A 152 3.18 -2.26 -17.57
C THR A 152 1.93 -2.96 -17.05
N ALA A 153 1.30 -3.82 -17.85
CA ALA A 153 0.17 -4.63 -17.40
C ALA A 153 0.52 -5.48 -16.17
N ALA A 154 1.71 -6.09 -16.17
CA ALA A 154 2.21 -6.86 -15.05
C ALA A 154 2.49 -6.03 -13.82
N ALA A 155 3.04 -4.83 -14.00
CA ALA A 155 3.23 -3.88 -12.93
C ALA A 155 1.90 -3.42 -12.33
N ILE A 156 0.85 -3.22 -13.14
CA ILE A 156 -0.49 -2.83 -12.67
C ILE A 156 -1.06 -3.92 -11.75
N TYR A 157 -1.19 -5.17 -12.21
CA TYR A 157 -1.76 -6.21 -11.34
C TYR A 157 -0.85 -6.51 -10.14
N THR A 158 0.47 -6.43 -10.29
CA THR A 158 1.39 -6.61 -9.16
C THR A 158 1.19 -5.50 -8.13
N MET A 159 1.07 -4.24 -8.55
CA MET A 159 0.82 -3.11 -7.67
C MET A 159 -0.55 -3.20 -7.00
N MET A 160 -1.61 -3.56 -7.74
CA MET A 160 -2.95 -3.77 -7.19
C MET A 160 -3.00 -4.88 -6.13
N LEU A 161 -2.10 -5.84 -6.22
CA LEU A 161 -1.96 -6.94 -5.27
C LEU A 161 -0.84 -6.69 -4.25
N LEU A 162 -0.17 -5.53 -4.28
CA LEU A 162 1.04 -5.23 -3.47
C LEU A 162 2.15 -6.30 -3.58
N GLY A 163 2.20 -6.99 -4.73
CA GLY A 163 3.12 -8.08 -5.01
C GLY A 163 2.85 -9.36 -4.21
N ARG A 164 1.69 -9.47 -3.54
CA ARG A 164 1.32 -10.60 -2.70
C ARG A 164 -0.14 -11.03 -2.90
N VAL A 165 -0.42 -12.30 -2.67
CA VAL A 165 -1.79 -12.86 -2.66
C VAL A 165 -1.99 -13.72 -1.41
N THR A 166 -2.92 -14.68 -1.45
CA THR A 166 -3.21 -15.59 -0.33
C THR A 166 -1.93 -16.20 0.22
N ASN A 167 -1.84 -16.34 1.54
CA ASN A 167 -0.67 -16.88 2.25
C ASN A 167 0.64 -16.11 1.98
N CYS A 168 0.55 -14.83 1.61
CA CYS A 168 1.68 -13.99 1.18
C CYS A 168 2.51 -14.62 0.07
N GLU A 169 1.89 -15.43 -0.79
CA GLU A 169 2.55 -15.90 -1.98
C GLU A 169 2.88 -14.73 -2.90
N ARG A 170 3.97 -14.86 -3.64
CA ARG A 170 4.37 -13.83 -4.60
C ARG A 170 3.41 -13.84 -5.78
N VAL A 171 3.03 -12.64 -6.21
CA VAL A 171 2.33 -12.46 -7.47
C VAL A 171 3.15 -13.06 -8.62
N SER A 172 2.53 -13.99 -9.32
CA SER A 172 2.99 -14.61 -10.58
C SER A 172 2.08 -14.24 -11.76
N LYS A 173 2.35 -14.80 -12.95
CA LYS A 173 1.59 -14.49 -14.18
C LYS A 173 0.10 -14.85 -14.10
N ARG A 174 -0.30 -15.89 -13.37
CA ARG A 174 -1.72 -16.32 -13.28
C ARG A 174 -2.64 -15.21 -12.74
N HIS A 175 -2.09 -14.32 -11.91
CA HIS A 175 -2.80 -13.19 -11.34
C HIS A 175 -3.10 -12.06 -12.33
N SER A 176 -2.69 -12.18 -13.60
CA SER A 176 -3.23 -11.33 -14.66
C SER A 176 -4.74 -11.51 -14.82
N ALA A 177 -5.34 -12.55 -14.23
CA ALA A 177 -6.79 -12.70 -14.06
C ALA A 177 -7.47 -11.43 -13.52
N LEU A 178 -6.79 -10.65 -12.67
CA LEU A 178 -7.30 -9.36 -12.17
C LEU A 178 -7.67 -8.41 -13.32
N LEU A 179 -6.88 -8.39 -14.39
CA LEU A 179 -7.10 -7.53 -15.55
C LEU A 179 -8.28 -7.96 -16.41
N SER A 180 -8.87 -9.12 -16.13
CA SER A 180 -10.01 -9.67 -16.86
C SER A 180 -11.32 -9.63 -16.06
N LEU A 181 -11.29 -9.14 -14.81
CA LEU A 181 -12.48 -8.93 -14.00
C LEU A 181 -13.39 -7.89 -14.66
N PRO A 182 -14.68 -8.18 -14.89
CA PRO A 182 -15.62 -7.22 -15.46
C PRO A 182 -15.72 -5.97 -14.59
N ARG A 183 -15.67 -4.79 -15.20
CA ARG A 183 -15.91 -3.52 -14.50
C ARG A 183 -17.36 -3.38 -14.00
N ASP A 184 -18.33 -3.84 -14.78
CA ASP A 184 -19.75 -3.72 -14.41
C ASP A 184 -20.15 -4.83 -13.45
N GLU A 185 -20.79 -4.46 -12.34
CA GLU A 185 -21.18 -5.40 -11.28
C GLU A 185 -22.23 -6.40 -11.77
N ASN A 186 -23.28 -5.93 -12.44
CA ASN A 186 -24.36 -6.81 -12.92
C ASN A 186 -23.80 -7.86 -13.88
N ARG A 187 -22.98 -7.41 -14.84
CA ARG A 187 -22.28 -8.29 -15.78
C ARG A 187 -21.35 -9.27 -15.06
N ALA A 188 -20.65 -8.84 -14.00
CA ALA A 188 -19.80 -9.72 -13.22
C ALA A 188 -20.62 -10.81 -12.51
N MET A 189 -21.71 -10.43 -11.83
CA MET A 189 -22.58 -11.37 -11.12
C MET A 189 -23.21 -12.39 -12.07
N ASP A 190 -23.70 -11.95 -13.23
CA ASP A 190 -24.23 -12.84 -14.27
C ASP A 190 -23.17 -13.81 -14.79
N GLU A 191 -21.94 -13.33 -15.02
CA GLU A 191 -20.81 -14.15 -15.45
C GLU A 191 -20.44 -15.19 -14.40
N PHE A 192 -20.35 -14.80 -13.13
CA PHE A 192 -20.03 -15.70 -12.02
C PHE A 192 -21.12 -16.74 -11.81
N ALA A 193 -22.39 -16.35 -11.86
CA ALA A 193 -23.53 -17.25 -11.75
C ALA A 193 -23.54 -18.29 -12.87
N ARG A 194 -23.35 -17.86 -14.12
CA ARG A 194 -23.31 -18.76 -15.30
C ARG A 194 -22.17 -19.78 -15.22
N ARG A 195 -21.06 -19.41 -14.57
CA ARG A 195 -19.90 -20.29 -14.36
C ARG A 195 -20.01 -21.18 -13.12
N GLY A 196 -21.08 -21.06 -12.33
CA GLY A 196 -21.21 -21.78 -11.06
C GLY A 196 -20.22 -21.31 -9.98
N TRP A 197 -19.72 -20.07 -10.08
CA TRP A 197 -18.79 -19.50 -9.11
C TRP A 197 -19.54 -18.91 -7.92
N THR A 198 -20.27 -19.76 -7.19
CA THR A 198 -21.22 -19.37 -6.13
C THR A 198 -20.65 -18.39 -5.11
N PHE A 199 -19.38 -18.54 -4.72
CA PHE A 199 -18.74 -17.57 -3.82
C PHE A 199 -18.77 -16.17 -4.42
N LEU A 200 -18.18 -15.97 -5.60
CA LEU A 200 -18.10 -14.66 -6.27
C LEU A 200 -19.48 -14.12 -6.66
N ALA A 201 -20.40 -14.98 -7.09
CA ALA A 201 -21.78 -14.59 -7.42
C ALA A 201 -22.57 -14.08 -6.20
N ASN A 202 -22.14 -14.42 -4.98
CA ASN A 202 -22.75 -13.97 -3.73
C ASN A 202 -21.95 -12.85 -3.05
N GLN A 203 -21.17 -12.07 -3.80
CA GLN A 203 -20.43 -10.90 -3.29
C GLN A 203 -20.85 -9.56 -3.91
N PRO A 204 -22.12 -9.30 -4.29
CA PRO A 204 -22.50 -8.01 -4.88
C PRO A 204 -22.17 -6.84 -3.94
N ASP A 205 -22.43 -7.02 -2.64
CA ASP A 205 -22.12 -6.06 -1.55
C ASP A 205 -20.63 -5.78 -1.35
N TYR A 206 -19.74 -6.41 -2.11
CA TYR A 206 -18.30 -6.14 -2.11
C TYR A 206 -17.78 -5.82 -3.51
N TYR A 207 -18.37 -6.41 -4.55
CA TYR A 207 -17.94 -6.22 -5.92
C TYR A 207 -18.14 -4.78 -6.41
N PHE A 208 -19.14 -4.07 -5.89
CA PHE A 208 -19.34 -2.66 -6.18
C PHE A 208 -18.05 -1.83 -5.98
N ARG A 209 -17.19 -2.20 -5.01
CA ARG A 209 -15.91 -1.52 -4.75
C ARG A 209 -14.98 -1.59 -5.97
N TRP A 210 -14.92 -2.74 -6.62
CA TRP A 210 -14.15 -2.92 -7.86
C TRP A 210 -14.71 -2.03 -8.96
N SER A 211 -16.03 -2.09 -9.16
CA SER A 211 -16.73 -1.30 -10.18
C SER A 211 -16.48 0.20 -10.01
N GLU A 212 -16.63 0.71 -8.78
CA GLU A 212 -16.42 2.12 -8.44
C GLU A 212 -14.95 2.54 -8.56
N TRP A 213 -14.00 1.69 -8.12
CA TRP A 213 -12.58 1.96 -8.30
C TRP A 213 -12.24 2.08 -9.79
N ARG A 214 -12.72 1.16 -10.63
CA ARG A 214 -12.55 1.20 -12.09
C ARG A 214 -13.22 2.44 -12.70
N ASN A 215 -14.44 2.77 -12.28
CA ASN A 215 -15.16 3.96 -12.74
C ASN A 215 -14.34 5.26 -12.58
N VAL A 216 -13.65 5.41 -11.46
CA VAL A 216 -12.91 6.64 -11.13
C VAL A 216 -11.50 6.66 -11.71
N HIS A 217 -10.86 5.50 -11.91
CA HIS A 217 -9.45 5.44 -12.31
C HIS A 217 -9.21 5.06 -13.77
N ASP A 218 -10.19 4.47 -14.47
CA ASP A 218 -10.00 3.95 -15.84
C ASP A 218 -9.49 5.01 -16.83
N SER A 219 -9.86 6.28 -16.66
CA SER A 219 -9.44 7.37 -17.54
C SER A 219 -8.05 7.93 -17.22
N MET A 220 -7.43 7.52 -16.10
CA MET A 220 -6.11 8.03 -15.73
C MET A 220 -5.06 7.67 -16.77
N PRO A 221 -4.18 8.60 -17.17
CA PRO A 221 -3.12 8.32 -18.12
C PRO A 221 -2.03 7.43 -17.49
N VAL A 222 -1.57 6.46 -18.27
CA VAL A 222 -0.49 5.52 -17.96
C VAL A 222 0.38 5.42 -19.22
N GLY A 223 1.14 6.47 -19.49
CA GLY A 223 1.82 6.67 -20.77
C GLY A 223 0.85 7.12 -21.85
N ASN A 224 1.04 6.58 -23.05
CA ASN A 224 0.17 6.82 -24.20
C ASN A 224 -1.20 6.09 -24.14
N ARG A 225 -1.53 5.50 -22.99
CA ARG A 225 -2.71 4.68 -22.76
C ARG A 225 -3.42 5.15 -21.50
N THR A 226 -4.69 4.82 -21.37
CA THR A 226 -5.41 4.97 -20.11
C THR A 226 -5.25 3.72 -19.26
N LEU A 227 -5.43 3.84 -17.95
CA LEU A 227 -5.39 2.70 -17.03
C LEU A 227 -6.42 1.63 -17.42
N GLY A 228 -7.63 2.04 -17.78
CA GLY A 228 -8.72 1.16 -18.21
C GLY A 228 -8.36 0.30 -19.43
N SER A 229 -7.48 0.79 -20.32
CA SER A 229 -7.06 0.05 -21.52
C SER A 229 -6.25 -1.22 -21.24
N TYR A 230 -5.77 -1.40 -20.00
CA TYR A 230 -5.09 -2.62 -19.57
C TYR A 230 -6.06 -3.71 -19.09
N PHE A 231 -7.36 -3.42 -19.02
CA PHE A 231 -8.39 -4.35 -18.59
C PHE A 231 -9.25 -4.80 -19.77
N SER A 232 -9.58 -6.09 -19.82
CA SER A 232 -10.41 -6.68 -20.90
C SER A 232 -11.91 -6.73 -20.56
N ASP A 233 -12.23 -6.60 -19.27
CA ASP A 233 -13.56 -6.81 -18.69
C ASP A 233 -14.22 -8.13 -19.13
N THR A 234 -13.43 -9.13 -19.53
CA THR A 234 -13.90 -10.37 -20.12
C THR A 234 -13.11 -11.55 -19.57
N ILE A 235 -13.84 -12.44 -18.88
CA ILE A 235 -13.28 -13.66 -18.29
C ILE A 235 -13.10 -14.72 -19.39
N PRO A 236 -11.88 -15.27 -19.61
CA PRO A 236 -11.64 -16.35 -20.57
C PRO A 236 -12.50 -17.59 -20.30
N LYS A 237 -12.74 -18.42 -21.33
CA LYS A 237 -13.59 -19.61 -21.19
C LYS A 237 -13.00 -20.65 -20.24
N ASP A 238 -11.68 -20.79 -20.26
CA ASP A 238 -10.84 -21.69 -19.47
C ASP A 238 -10.40 -21.06 -18.13
N ALA A 239 -11.00 -19.94 -17.73
CA ALA A 239 -10.66 -19.27 -16.49
C ALA A 239 -10.88 -20.17 -15.27
N ASP A 240 -9.90 -20.16 -14.37
CA ASP A 240 -9.95 -20.88 -13.12
C ASP A 240 -10.66 -20.05 -12.02
N LYS A 241 -11.57 -20.69 -11.28
CA LYS A 241 -12.33 -20.01 -10.21
C LYS A 241 -11.42 -19.51 -9.09
N PHE A 242 -10.38 -20.27 -8.75
CA PHE A 242 -9.48 -19.94 -7.65
C PHE A 242 -8.70 -18.67 -7.97
N ASP A 243 -8.12 -18.56 -9.17
CA ASP A 243 -7.39 -17.37 -9.62
C ASP A 243 -8.23 -16.10 -9.49
N TYR A 244 -9.48 -16.12 -9.95
CA TYR A 244 -10.38 -14.95 -9.91
C TYR A 244 -10.83 -14.60 -8.49
N SER A 245 -11.13 -15.62 -7.69
CA SER A 245 -11.51 -15.42 -6.29
C SER A 245 -10.35 -14.83 -5.50
N GLU A 246 -9.13 -15.31 -5.73
CA GLU A 246 -7.94 -14.83 -5.06
C GLU A 246 -7.63 -13.39 -5.45
N VAL A 247 -7.54 -13.06 -6.75
CA VAL A 247 -7.16 -11.71 -7.17
C VAL A 247 -8.19 -10.66 -6.77
N PHE A 248 -9.49 -10.99 -6.78
CA PHE A 248 -10.54 -10.08 -6.31
C PHE A 248 -10.38 -9.77 -4.82
N ASN A 249 -10.32 -10.81 -3.98
CA ASN A 249 -10.13 -10.64 -2.53
C ASN A 249 -8.81 -9.93 -2.21
N ALA A 250 -7.75 -10.24 -2.96
CA ALA A 250 -6.45 -9.63 -2.80
C ALA A 250 -6.47 -8.13 -3.13
N ALA A 251 -7.03 -7.74 -4.28
CA ALA A 251 -7.11 -6.35 -4.68
C ALA A 251 -7.98 -5.50 -3.74
N GLU A 252 -9.11 -6.05 -3.27
CA GLU A 252 -10.03 -5.37 -2.34
C GLU A 252 -9.33 -4.95 -1.06
N ARG A 253 -8.62 -5.87 -0.42
CA ARG A 253 -7.93 -5.60 0.84
C ARG A 253 -6.62 -4.86 0.67
N ALA A 254 -5.91 -5.12 -0.44
CA ALA A 254 -4.57 -4.61 -0.62
C ALA A 254 -4.59 -3.17 -1.10
N ASN A 255 -5.27 -2.87 -2.21
CA ASN A 255 -5.10 -1.60 -2.92
C ASN A 255 -6.38 -0.78 -3.08
N MET A 256 -7.57 -1.36 -3.04
CA MET A 256 -8.79 -0.53 -3.14
C MET A 256 -8.92 0.46 -1.96
N SER A 257 -8.35 0.16 -0.79
CA SER A 257 -8.18 1.11 0.35
C SER A 257 -6.90 1.96 0.28
N ARG A 258 -6.21 1.96 -0.87
CA ARG A 258 -4.97 2.71 -1.12
C ARG A 258 -5.15 3.64 -2.31
N ARG A 259 -4.40 4.74 -2.31
CA ARG A 259 -4.39 5.70 -3.39
C ARG A 259 -3.37 5.22 -4.40
N LEU A 260 -3.81 5.01 -5.64
CA LEU A 260 -2.89 4.79 -6.75
C LEU A 260 -1.89 5.95 -6.83
N MET A 261 -0.62 5.66 -7.09
CA MET A 261 0.45 6.65 -7.22
C MET A 261 1.32 6.39 -8.44
N PHE A 262 1.80 7.48 -9.01
CA PHE A 262 2.75 7.53 -10.11
C PHE A 262 3.96 8.34 -9.67
N THR A 263 5.15 7.96 -10.12
CA THR A 263 6.38 8.68 -9.82
C THR A 263 7.08 9.21 -11.06
N ASP A 264 7.90 10.24 -10.93
CA ASP A 264 8.71 10.83 -12.02
C ASP A 264 9.58 9.79 -12.72
N LYS A 265 10.00 8.74 -12.00
CA LYS A 265 10.80 7.64 -12.57
C LYS A 265 9.97 6.52 -13.22
N GLY A 266 8.68 6.76 -13.47
CA GLY A 266 7.80 5.84 -14.18
C GLY A 266 7.31 4.65 -13.36
N ILE A 267 7.33 4.76 -12.02
CA ILE A 267 6.93 3.67 -11.10
C ILE A 267 5.44 3.81 -10.74
N LEU A 268 4.76 2.66 -10.63
CA LEU A 268 3.39 2.54 -10.13
C LEU A 268 3.43 2.03 -8.68
N ALA A 269 2.69 2.68 -7.78
CA ALA A 269 2.66 2.32 -6.37
C ALA A 269 1.27 2.54 -5.73
N GLY A 270 1.06 2.04 -4.51
CA GLY A 270 -0.14 2.28 -3.71
C GLY A 270 0.19 3.00 -2.39
N ARG A 271 -0.45 4.15 -2.12
CA ARG A 271 -0.34 4.92 -0.87
C ARG A 271 -1.41 4.49 0.11
N LEU A 272 -1.11 4.37 1.41
CA LEU A 272 -2.18 4.31 2.41
C LEU A 272 -3.01 5.61 2.38
N ILE A 273 -4.33 5.48 2.29
CA ILE A 273 -5.27 6.60 2.32
C ILE A 273 -5.56 6.95 3.78
N MET A 274 -5.27 8.20 4.15
CA MET A 274 -5.65 8.76 5.44
C MET A 274 -7.10 9.26 5.36
N PRO A 275 -7.96 9.00 6.36
CA PRO A 275 -9.20 9.74 6.50
C PRO A 275 -8.86 11.21 6.75
N THR A 276 -9.25 12.10 5.83
CA THR A 276 -9.26 13.53 6.12
C THR A 276 -10.38 13.83 7.11
N ALA A 277 -10.07 13.79 8.40
CA ALA A 277 -10.91 14.39 9.42
C ALA A 277 -10.51 15.87 9.60
N LEU A 278 -11.34 16.75 9.02
CA LEU A 278 -11.67 18.11 9.48
C LEU A 278 -10.55 19.15 9.53
N THR A 279 -10.52 19.98 8.48
CA THR A 279 -10.23 21.42 8.60
C THR A 279 -11.11 22.05 9.68
N THR A 280 -10.51 22.53 10.77
CA THR A 280 -10.54 23.94 11.22
C THR A 280 -9.94 24.02 12.64
N SER A 281 -8.70 24.50 12.73
CA SER A 281 -8.26 25.26 13.90
C SER A 281 -7.29 26.32 13.38
N LYS A 282 -7.77 27.56 13.33
CA LYS A 282 -6.89 28.73 13.24
C LYS A 282 -5.94 28.67 14.43
N VAL A 283 -4.66 28.51 14.20
CA VAL A 283 -3.63 29.02 15.10
C VAL A 283 -2.93 30.12 14.34
N ALA A 284 -3.22 31.36 14.73
CA ALA A 284 -2.49 32.51 14.28
C ALA A 284 -1.03 32.37 14.74
N LEU A 285 -0.10 32.36 13.79
CA LEU A 285 1.27 32.78 14.02
C LEU A 285 1.58 33.83 12.97
N GLY A 286 1.85 35.04 13.47
CA GLY A 286 2.04 36.23 12.67
C GLY A 286 3.22 36.13 11.71
N THR A 287 3.04 36.83 10.59
CA THR A 287 4.06 37.60 9.86
C THR A 287 5.52 37.14 10.01
N SER A 288 5.98 36.30 9.08
CA SER A 288 7.12 36.64 8.21
C SER A 288 7.28 35.57 7.14
N SER A 289 7.25 36.05 5.90
CA SER A 289 7.50 35.30 4.67
C SER A 289 9.00 35.05 4.50
N VAL A 290 9.47 33.80 4.56
CA VAL A 290 10.67 33.33 3.84
C VAL A 290 10.51 31.83 3.52
N SER A 291 10.90 31.46 2.32
CA SER A 291 10.82 30.15 1.67
C SER A 291 11.51 29.01 2.41
N CYS A 292 10.78 27.92 2.70
CA CYS A 292 11.36 26.64 3.10
C CYS A 292 11.77 25.82 1.87
N LEU A 293 12.90 26.20 1.27
CA LEU A 293 13.62 25.37 0.30
C LEU A 293 15.10 25.77 0.28
N ASP A 294 15.79 25.75 1.43
CA ASP A 294 17.25 25.96 1.45
C ASP A 294 18.02 25.57 2.74
N ALA A 295 17.55 24.59 3.52
CA ALA A 295 18.23 24.23 4.78
C ALA A 295 18.36 22.72 5.03
N ALA A 296 18.93 21.98 4.08
CA ALA A 296 19.43 20.62 4.33
C ALA A 296 20.71 20.30 3.53
N LEU A 297 21.56 21.31 3.33
CA LEU A 297 22.96 21.16 2.94
C LEU A 297 23.81 22.11 3.79
N ARG A 298 23.91 21.79 5.08
CA ARG A 298 25.06 22.01 5.97
C ARG A 298 24.61 21.66 7.40
N LEU A 299 25.27 20.63 7.92
CA LEU A 299 25.12 19.98 9.23
C LEU A 299 24.04 18.91 9.27
#